data_AF-A0AAW2AKK8-F1
#
_entry.id   AF-A0AAW2AKK8-F1
#
_cell.length_a   1.000
_cell.length_b   1.000
_cell.length_c   1.000
_cell.angle_alpha   90.00
_cell.angle_beta   90.00
_cell.angle_gamma   90.00
#
_symmetry.space_group_name_H-M   'P 1'
#
loop_
_entity.id
_entity.type
_entity.pdbx_description
1 polymer ?
#
loop_
_entity_poly.entity_id
_entity_poly.type
_entity_poly.pdbx_seq_one_letter_code
_entity_poly.pdbx_strand_id
1 'polypeptide(L)'
;MLLNETWLEDSCSSTILNETTPPNFTFMSVCRAVRRGGGVVALFKDVFQCKQVSFGDYLSFEYLGIVLKGAPRILLIVIYRPPKYSPAFVEDFTELLSEISSEFDCFAITGDFNIHIENAESNMAKEILTVLNTFDLTQHVHGPTHNRGHTLDLIISKGLNISSIVIKDVALSDHFCIFFDILISPTVEDRSISVKKRCLNENTSALFMKAISLTPSISADSVDFLLDSFNSKVQNVIDNIAPVKVRKKSGRQKALWRNSTAVQNMKRQCRKTEHMWRKTNLEIHYNIYKDILHAFNVELGKVRQTFFSNIINRNLNNTRTLFATVERLTNPPSQIPSEMLSDSKCCEFASFFSEKINNIRKAISTSLSCTGVKQIRSQPPKVAIMSVFEAIDGKILEETVQHLKTSTCALDTLPTSFFSKACLTV
;
A
#
# COMPACT_ATOMS: atom_id res chain seq x y z
N MET A 1 -2.16 -16.02 -2.32
CA MET A 1 -1.13 -17.04 -2.01
C MET A 1 -1.30 -17.37 -0.55
N LEU A 2 -1.50 -18.65 -0.25
CA LEU A 2 -1.80 -19.15 1.08
C LEU A 2 -0.67 -20.13 1.40
N LEU A 3 0.03 -19.91 2.51
CA LEU A 3 1.26 -20.59 2.87
C LEU A 3 1.13 -21.22 4.26
N ASN A 4 1.65 -22.43 4.36
CA ASN A 4 1.78 -23.20 5.59
C ASN A 4 3.26 -23.34 5.94
N GLU A 5 3.54 -23.68 7.20
CA GLU A 5 4.89 -23.93 7.71
C GLU A 5 5.88 -22.79 7.42
N THR A 6 5.49 -21.55 7.69
CA THR A 6 6.38 -20.41 7.45
C THR A 6 7.55 -20.32 8.43
N TRP A 7 7.44 -20.99 9.59
CA TRP A 7 8.47 -21.09 10.64
C TRP A 7 8.99 -19.72 11.11
N LEU A 8 8.14 -18.70 11.01
CA LEU A 8 8.44 -17.35 11.45
C LEU A 8 8.17 -17.24 12.95
N GLU A 9 9.08 -16.59 13.67
CA GLU A 9 8.88 -16.21 15.05
C GLU A 9 8.14 -14.88 15.14
N ASP A 10 7.27 -14.74 16.15
CA ASP A 10 6.42 -13.56 16.31
C ASP A 10 7.22 -12.25 16.44
N SER A 11 8.43 -12.33 16.99
CA SER A 11 9.35 -11.19 17.17
C SER A 11 9.87 -10.59 15.86
N CYS A 12 9.96 -11.38 14.78
CA CYS A 12 10.58 -10.96 13.52
C CYS A 12 9.69 -11.18 12.28
N SER A 13 8.55 -11.86 12.45
CA SER A 13 7.61 -12.22 11.39
C SER A 13 7.19 -11.00 10.56
N SER A 14 6.82 -9.91 11.23
CA SER A 14 6.39 -8.66 10.59
C SER A 14 7.44 -8.08 9.65
N THR A 15 8.71 -8.04 10.08
CA THR A 15 9.81 -7.48 9.26
C THR A 15 10.09 -8.36 8.05
N ILE A 16 10.15 -9.69 8.24
CA ILE A 16 10.39 -10.64 7.15
C ILE A 16 9.23 -10.62 6.15
N LEU A 17 7.99 -10.57 6.62
CA LEU A 17 6.81 -10.53 5.76
C LEU A 17 6.69 -9.19 5.02
N ASN A 18 6.98 -8.06 5.68
CA ASN A 18 7.05 -6.75 5.03
C ASN A 18 8.08 -6.73 3.89
N GLU A 19 9.22 -7.39 4.11
CA GLU A 19 10.28 -7.48 3.11
C GLU A 19 9.93 -8.40 1.94
N THR A 20 9.40 -9.58 2.24
CA THR A 20 9.16 -10.64 1.25
C THR A 20 7.92 -10.35 0.41
N THR A 21 6.94 -9.64 0.98
CA THR A 21 5.70 -9.26 0.31
C THR A 21 5.97 -8.43 -0.95
N PRO A 22 5.51 -8.87 -2.13
CA PRO A 22 5.68 -8.11 -3.35
C PRO A 22 4.97 -6.75 -3.29
N PRO A 23 5.40 -5.75 -4.08
CA PRO A 23 4.68 -4.50 -4.15
C PRO A 23 3.23 -4.67 -4.60
N ASN A 24 2.32 -3.92 -3.99
CA ASN A 24 0.85 -3.98 -4.17
C ASN A 24 0.24 -5.28 -3.63
N PHE A 25 0.93 -5.92 -2.70
CA PHE A 25 0.37 -7.01 -1.91
C PHE A 25 0.42 -6.61 -0.44
N THR A 26 -0.51 -7.18 0.30
CA THR A 26 -0.58 -7.14 1.76
C THR A 26 -0.64 -8.57 2.27
N PHE A 27 -0.33 -8.76 3.55
CA PHE A 27 -0.35 -10.07 4.15
C PHE A 27 -1.10 -10.06 5.48
N MET A 28 -1.56 -11.24 5.87
CA MET A 28 -2.05 -11.58 7.21
C MET A 28 -1.35 -12.87 7.63
N SER A 29 -1.03 -12.99 8.92
CA SER A 29 -0.23 -14.11 9.41
C SER A 29 -0.58 -14.46 10.85
N VAL A 30 -0.48 -15.75 11.18
CA VAL A 30 -0.49 -16.27 12.54
C VAL A 30 0.78 -17.08 12.73
N CYS A 31 1.57 -16.74 13.76
CA CYS A 31 2.81 -17.44 14.11
C CYS A 31 2.64 -18.19 15.44
N ARG A 32 3.45 -19.23 15.68
CA ARG A 32 3.48 -19.90 16.98
C ARG A 32 4.31 -19.09 17.98
N ALA A 33 3.74 -18.84 19.16
CA ALA A 33 4.40 -18.08 20.22
C ALA A 33 5.55 -18.84 20.93
N VAL A 34 5.49 -20.18 21.03
CA VAL A 34 6.32 -20.93 22.00
C VAL A 34 7.20 -22.03 21.39
N ARG A 35 6.88 -22.54 20.20
CA ARG A 35 7.61 -23.66 19.57
C ARG A 35 8.04 -23.32 18.16
N ARG A 36 9.22 -23.82 17.78
CA ARG A 36 9.73 -23.79 16.42
C ARG A 36 8.87 -24.69 15.52
N GLY A 37 8.60 -24.23 14.29
CA GLY A 37 7.79 -24.93 13.30
C GLY A 37 6.31 -24.53 13.34
N GLY A 38 5.62 -24.66 12.20
CA GLY A 38 4.25 -24.17 11.99
C GLY A 38 4.22 -22.77 11.38
N GLY A 39 3.14 -22.04 11.62
CA GLY A 39 2.86 -20.71 11.08
C GLY A 39 2.08 -20.77 9.76
N VAL A 40 1.10 -19.88 9.64
CA VAL A 40 0.28 -19.72 8.43
C VAL A 40 0.28 -18.27 7.97
N VAL A 41 0.38 -18.06 6.66
CA VAL A 41 0.44 -16.73 6.06
C VAL A 41 -0.42 -16.69 4.81
N ALA A 42 -1.19 -15.61 4.66
CA ALA A 42 -1.88 -15.29 3.43
C ALA A 42 -1.34 -13.99 2.84
N LEU A 43 -0.99 -14.02 1.55
CA LEU A 43 -0.63 -12.85 0.76
C LEU A 43 -1.69 -12.62 -0.32
N PHE A 44 -2.20 -11.40 -0.40
CA PHE A 44 -3.23 -11.00 -1.35
C PHE A 44 -2.95 -9.60 -1.88
N LYS A 45 -3.54 -9.25 -3.03
CA LYS A 45 -3.37 -7.93 -3.61
C LYS A 45 -3.98 -6.88 -2.68
N ASP A 46 -3.30 -5.76 -2.51
CA ASP A 46 -3.69 -4.64 -1.65
C ASP A 46 -5.03 -3.99 -2.02
N VAL A 47 -5.49 -4.25 -3.25
CA VAL A 47 -6.77 -3.79 -3.77
C VAL A 47 -7.96 -4.52 -3.12
N PHE A 48 -7.76 -5.72 -2.57
CA PHE A 48 -8.81 -6.49 -1.93
C PHE A 48 -9.05 -6.02 -0.50
N GLN A 49 -10.32 -5.79 -0.15
CA GLN A 49 -10.69 -5.49 1.22
C GLN A 49 -10.83 -6.78 2.03
N CYS A 50 -9.77 -7.12 2.76
CA CYS A 50 -9.71 -8.30 3.62
C CYS A 50 -9.76 -7.90 5.10
N LYS A 51 -10.43 -8.70 5.93
CA LYS A 51 -10.40 -8.59 7.40
C LYS A 51 -10.03 -9.94 8.00
N GLN A 52 -9.04 -9.96 8.89
CA GLN A 52 -8.73 -11.16 9.68
C GLN A 52 -9.84 -11.41 10.72
N VAL A 53 -10.24 -12.67 10.86
CA VAL A 53 -11.26 -13.13 11.81
C VAL A 53 -10.75 -14.36 12.56
N SER A 54 -11.33 -14.62 13.72
CA SER A 54 -11.04 -15.77 14.57
C SER A 54 -12.37 -16.37 15.08
N PHE A 55 -12.37 -17.69 15.21
CA PHE A 55 -13.46 -18.59 15.57
C PHE A 55 -13.02 -19.46 16.76
N GLY A 56 -12.33 -18.85 17.74
CA GLY A 56 -11.74 -19.58 18.87
C GLY A 56 -10.33 -20.12 18.63
N ASP A 57 -9.79 -20.76 19.65
CA ASP A 57 -8.42 -21.31 19.69
C ASP A 57 -8.48 -22.84 19.72
N TYR A 58 -7.81 -23.49 18.76
CA TYR A 58 -7.75 -24.95 18.66
C TYR A 58 -6.32 -25.46 18.91
N LEU A 59 -6.19 -26.51 19.71
CA LEU A 59 -4.88 -27.08 20.04
C LEU A 59 -4.40 -28.08 18.99
N SER A 60 -5.31 -28.65 18.21
CA SER A 60 -5.00 -29.68 17.21
C SER A 60 -4.47 -29.14 15.88
N PHE A 61 -4.71 -27.86 15.56
CA PHE A 61 -4.24 -27.21 14.33
C PHE A 61 -4.08 -25.70 14.51
N GLU A 62 -3.30 -25.09 13.63
CA GLU A 62 -3.25 -23.64 13.46
C GLU A 62 -4.14 -23.22 12.31
N TYR A 63 -4.74 -22.04 12.40
CA TYR A 63 -5.47 -21.48 11.27
C TYR A 63 -5.37 -19.97 11.18
N LEU A 64 -5.68 -19.45 9.99
CA LEU A 64 -5.85 -18.04 9.70
C LEU A 64 -7.14 -17.85 8.91
N GLY A 65 -8.13 -17.19 9.53
CA GLY A 65 -9.40 -16.81 8.91
C GLY A 65 -9.36 -15.41 8.29
N ILE A 66 -9.79 -15.29 7.04
CA ILE A 66 -9.78 -14.04 6.27
C ILE A 66 -11.12 -13.86 5.57
N VAL A 67 -11.84 -12.81 5.95
CA VAL A 67 -13.06 -12.40 5.26
C VAL A 67 -12.72 -11.45 4.15
N LEU A 68 -13.02 -11.86 2.92
CA LEU A 68 -13.00 -11.01 1.75
C LEU A 68 -14.36 -10.31 1.62
N LYS A 69 -14.35 -8.97 1.70
CA LYS A 69 -15.57 -8.17 1.52
C LYS A 69 -16.01 -8.26 0.04
N GLY A 70 -17.30 -8.44 -0.15
CA GLY A 70 -17.93 -8.60 -1.46
C GLY A 70 -19.41 -8.95 -1.28
N ALA A 71 -20.10 -9.15 -2.40
CA ALA A 71 -21.44 -9.71 -2.43
C ALA A 71 -21.42 -10.97 -3.32
N PRO A 72 -21.46 -12.18 -2.74
CA PRO A 72 -21.51 -12.49 -1.29
C PRO A 72 -20.17 -12.23 -0.57
N ARG A 73 -20.22 -12.19 0.78
CA ARG A 73 -19.01 -12.19 1.62
C ARG A 73 -18.39 -13.58 1.57
N ILE A 74 -17.07 -13.66 1.43
CA ILE A 74 -16.37 -14.94 1.27
C ILE A 74 -15.36 -15.10 2.39
N LEU A 75 -15.39 -16.24 3.07
CA LEU A 75 -14.40 -16.60 4.07
C LEU A 75 -13.34 -17.52 3.46
N LEU A 76 -12.07 -17.17 3.63
CA LEU A 76 -10.92 -18.00 3.31
C LEU A 76 -10.25 -18.42 4.63
N ILE A 77 -10.05 -19.72 4.81
CA ILE A 77 -9.34 -20.27 5.97
C ILE A 77 -8.11 -21.02 5.48
N VAL A 78 -6.96 -20.71 6.05
CA VAL A 78 -5.74 -21.51 5.89
C VAL A 78 -5.54 -22.32 7.15
N ILE A 79 -5.46 -23.64 7.06
CA ILE A 79 -5.24 -24.56 8.19
C ILE A 79 -3.89 -25.25 8.02
N TYR A 80 -3.12 -25.32 9.10
CA TYR A 80 -1.97 -26.20 9.24
C TYR A 80 -2.20 -27.15 10.42
N ARG A 81 -2.35 -28.44 10.15
CA ARG A 81 -2.41 -29.48 11.18
C ARG A 81 -1.04 -30.15 11.29
N PRO A 82 -0.41 -30.17 12.48
CA PRO A 82 0.86 -30.90 12.67
C PRO A 82 0.73 -32.40 12.38
N PRO A 83 1.81 -33.08 11.95
CA PRO A 83 1.75 -34.49 11.57
C PRO A 83 1.50 -35.44 12.75
N LYS A 84 1.74 -34.99 13.99
CA LYS A 84 1.46 -35.80 15.18
C LYS A 84 -0.03 -36.04 15.32
N TYR A 85 -0.42 -37.30 15.48
CA TYR A 85 -1.81 -37.67 15.76
C TYR A 85 -2.37 -36.89 16.95
N SER A 86 -3.51 -36.25 16.74
CA SER A 86 -4.32 -35.62 17.78
C SER A 86 -5.72 -36.21 17.72
N PRO A 87 -6.23 -36.84 18.80
CA PRO A 87 -7.58 -37.38 18.83
C PRO A 87 -8.65 -36.28 18.81
N ALA A 88 -8.32 -35.08 19.29
CA ALA A 88 -9.24 -33.94 19.31
C ALA A 88 -9.43 -33.27 17.93
N PHE A 89 -8.64 -33.65 16.91
CA PHE A 89 -8.67 -32.94 15.63
C PHE A 89 -10.04 -32.92 14.96
N VAL A 90 -10.75 -34.06 14.94
CA VAL A 90 -12.06 -34.16 14.27
C VAL A 90 -13.10 -33.34 15.02
N GLU A 91 -13.05 -33.33 16.35
CA GLU A 91 -13.93 -32.53 17.21
C GLU A 91 -13.67 -31.03 17.01
N ASP A 92 -12.41 -30.59 17.18
CA ASP A 92 -11.98 -29.20 16.95
C ASP A 92 -12.36 -28.71 15.53
N PHE A 93 -12.15 -29.55 14.51
CA PHE A 93 -12.48 -29.20 13.13
C PHE A 93 -13.99 -29.13 12.91
N THR A 94 -14.77 -30.00 13.55
CA THR A 94 -16.24 -29.98 13.47
C THR A 94 -16.83 -28.76 14.18
N GLU A 95 -16.25 -28.36 15.31
CA GLU A 95 -16.61 -27.13 16.02
C GLU A 95 -16.35 -25.91 15.12
N LEU A 96 -15.16 -25.80 14.53
CA LEU A 96 -14.84 -24.72 13.58
C LEU A 96 -15.83 -24.69 12.41
N LEU A 97 -16.13 -25.85 11.81
CA LEU A 97 -17.09 -25.93 10.70
C LEU A 97 -18.49 -25.49 11.11
N SER A 98 -18.91 -25.77 12.34
CA SER A 98 -20.21 -25.37 12.89
C SER A 98 -20.30 -23.85 13.04
N GLU A 99 -19.26 -23.23 13.60
CA GLU A 99 -19.21 -21.77 13.74
C GLU A 99 -19.24 -21.08 12.37
N ILE A 100 -18.34 -21.45 11.46
CA ILE A 100 -18.24 -20.76 10.17
C ILE A 100 -19.47 -20.98 9.28
N SER A 101 -20.09 -22.16 9.35
CA SER A 101 -21.29 -22.46 8.56
C SER A 101 -22.52 -21.71 9.06
N SER A 102 -22.51 -21.25 10.31
CA SER A 102 -23.59 -20.41 10.87
C SER A 102 -23.50 -18.95 10.39
N GLU A 103 -22.29 -18.48 10.06
CA GLU A 103 -22.04 -17.08 9.69
C GLU A 103 -21.85 -16.86 8.17
N PHE A 104 -21.43 -17.89 7.43
CA PHE A 104 -21.02 -17.77 6.03
C PHE A 104 -21.63 -18.86 5.14
N ASP A 105 -22.31 -18.44 4.07
CA ASP A 105 -22.81 -19.33 3.02
C ASP A 105 -21.72 -19.74 2.01
N CYS A 106 -20.67 -18.92 1.88
CA CYS A 106 -19.59 -19.10 0.90
C CYS A 106 -18.22 -19.07 1.59
N PHE A 107 -17.52 -20.20 1.60
CA PHE A 107 -16.16 -20.27 2.16
C PHE A 107 -15.28 -21.32 1.51
N ALA A 108 -13.97 -21.15 1.63
CA ALA A 108 -12.96 -22.13 1.26
C ALA A 108 -11.94 -22.32 2.38
N ILE A 109 -11.63 -23.58 2.68
CA ILE A 109 -10.60 -24.00 3.63
C ILE A 109 -9.49 -24.67 2.84
N THR A 110 -8.25 -24.30 3.10
CA THR A 110 -7.10 -24.89 2.42
C THR A 110 -5.90 -25.02 3.35
N GLY A 111 -4.94 -25.87 2.97
CA GLY A 111 -3.65 -25.98 3.64
C GLY A 111 -3.28 -27.43 3.89
N ASP A 112 -2.23 -27.63 4.67
CA ASP A 112 -1.66 -28.94 4.97
C ASP A 112 -2.34 -29.56 6.19
N PHE A 113 -3.09 -30.63 5.94
CA PHE A 113 -3.77 -31.40 6.98
C PHE A 113 -2.88 -32.51 7.55
N ASN A 114 -1.76 -32.86 6.91
CA ASN A 114 -0.95 -34.01 7.30
C ASN A 114 -1.79 -35.29 7.54
N ILE A 115 -2.80 -35.51 6.70
CA ILE A 115 -3.68 -36.68 6.73
C ILE A 115 -3.74 -37.24 5.33
N HIS A 116 -3.51 -38.55 5.22
CA HIS A 116 -3.64 -39.31 3.98
C HIS A 116 -5.12 -39.44 3.59
N ILE A 117 -5.71 -38.38 3.04
CA ILE A 117 -7.14 -38.34 2.70
C ILE A 117 -7.48 -39.37 1.61
N GLU A 118 -6.49 -39.72 0.77
CA GLU A 118 -6.63 -40.72 -0.29
C GLU A 118 -6.72 -42.15 0.25
N ASN A 119 -6.31 -42.38 1.50
CA ASN A 119 -6.27 -43.71 2.08
C ASN A 119 -7.65 -44.14 2.57
N ALA A 120 -8.35 -44.91 1.74
CA ALA A 120 -9.67 -45.46 2.05
C ALA A 120 -9.70 -46.39 3.28
N GLU A 121 -8.56 -46.88 3.78
CA GLU A 121 -8.48 -47.69 5.00
C GLU A 121 -8.27 -46.85 6.27
N SER A 122 -7.96 -45.57 6.14
CA SER A 122 -7.72 -44.68 7.28
C SER A 122 -9.04 -44.27 7.95
N ASN A 123 -9.22 -44.62 9.22
CA ASN A 123 -10.38 -44.20 10.02
C ASN A 123 -10.49 -42.67 10.10
N MET A 124 -9.37 -41.97 10.29
CA MET A 124 -9.31 -40.51 10.31
C MET A 124 -9.78 -39.90 8.97
N ALA A 125 -9.41 -40.50 7.84
CA ALA A 125 -9.87 -40.03 6.53
C ALA A 125 -11.38 -40.23 6.37
N LYS A 126 -11.91 -41.40 6.78
CA LYS A 126 -13.35 -41.69 6.76
C LYS A 126 -14.15 -40.72 7.64
N GLU A 127 -13.66 -40.43 8.84
CA GLU A 127 -14.28 -39.48 9.77
C GLU A 127 -14.33 -38.07 9.16
N ILE A 128 -13.21 -37.58 8.62
CA ILE A 128 -13.16 -36.26 7.97
C ILE A 128 -14.10 -36.21 6.77
N LEU A 129 -14.09 -37.21 5.89
CA LEU A 129 -15.01 -37.25 4.75
C LEU A 129 -16.48 -37.27 5.19
N THR A 130 -16.79 -37.94 6.30
CA THR A 130 -18.14 -37.94 6.89
C THR A 130 -18.51 -36.55 7.41
N VAL A 131 -17.60 -35.87 8.09
CA VAL A 131 -17.78 -34.49 8.54
C VAL A 131 -18.01 -33.57 7.33
N LEU A 132 -17.15 -33.64 6.30
CA LEU A 132 -17.31 -32.82 5.09
C LEU A 132 -18.69 -33.02 4.43
N ASN A 133 -19.14 -34.27 4.30
CA ASN A 133 -20.46 -34.59 3.76
C ASN A 133 -21.60 -34.02 4.65
N THR A 134 -21.44 -34.04 5.97
CA THR A 134 -22.44 -33.53 6.91
C THR A 134 -22.65 -32.01 6.75
N PHE A 135 -21.58 -31.28 6.44
CA PHE A 135 -21.63 -29.82 6.23
C PHE A 135 -21.88 -29.41 4.76
N ASP A 136 -22.12 -30.38 3.87
CA ASP A 136 -22.25 -30.19 2.43
C ASP A 136 -21.01 -29.51 1.81
N LEU A 137 -19.84 -30.01 2.18
CA LEU A 137 -18.53 -29.50 1.75
C LEU A 137 -17.92 -30.40 0.68
N THR A 138 -17.35 -29.78 -0.34
CA THR A 138 -16.63 -30.49 -1.40
C THR A 138 -15.13 -30.35 -1.20
N GLN A 139 -14.40 -31.46 -1.15
CA GLN A 139 -12.94 -31.49 -1.27
C GLN A 139 -12.57 -31.62 -2.76
N HIS A 140 -11.63 -30.80 -3.24
CA HIS A 140 -11.36 -30.67 -4.68
C HIS A 140 -9.98 -31.17 -5.14
N VAL A 141 -9.07 -31.51 -4.22
CA VAL A 141 -7.70 -31.88 -4.59
C VAL A 141 -7.62 -33.38 -4.84
N HIS A 142 -7.22 -33.75 -6.05
CA HIS A 142 -7.00 -35.12 -6.46
C HIS A 142 -5.56 -35.31 -6.92
N GLY A 143 -4.86 -36.28 -6.32
CA GLY A 143 -3.48 -36.62 -6.67
C GLY A 143 -2.45 -36.12 -5.66
N PRO A 144 -1.19 -36.57 -5.81
CA PRO A 144 -0.16 -36.37 -4.81
C PRO A 144 0.21 -34.89 -4.67
N THR A 145 0.17 -34.38 -3.44
CA THR A 145 0.61 -33.03 -3.08
C THR A 145 1.98 -33.03 -2.40
N HIS A 146 2.52 -34.21 -2.11
CA HIS A 146 3.85 -34.41 -1.52
C HIS A 146 4.72 -35.26 -2.44
N ASN A 147 6.04 -35.06 -2.41
CA ASN A 147 7.02 -35.82 -3.19
C ASN A 147 7.10 -37.33 -2.84
N ARG A 148 6.35 -37.77 -1.81
CA ARG A 148 6.22 -39.16 -1.38
C ARG A 148 4.94 -39.83 -1.92
N GLY A 149 4.14 -39.11 -2.71
CA GLY A 149 2.97 -39.67 -3.40
C GLY A 149 1.65 -39.54 -2.65
N HIS A 150 1.59 -38.80 -1.54
CA HIS A 150 0.39 -38.66 -0.70
C HIS A 150 -0.35 -37.34 -0.94
N THR A 151 -1.64 -37.31 -0.62
CA THR A 151 -2.50 -36.11 -0.71
C THR A 151 -2.70 -35.57 0.71
N LEU A 152 -1.83 -34.64 1.12
CA LEU A 152 -1.86 -34.06 2.46
C LEU A 152 -2.48 -32.66 2.48
N ASP A 153 -2.37 -31.95 1.36
CA ASP A 153 -2.82 -30.58 1.19
C ASP A 153 -4.22 -30.56 0.56
N LEU A 154 -5.18 -29.92 1.23
CA LEU A 154 -6.58 -29.95 0.80
C LEU A 154 -7.05 -28.58 0.34
N ILE A 155 -8.08 -28.59 -0.51
CA ILE A 155 -8.95 -27.46 -0.82
C ILE A 155 -10.37 -27.96 -0.62
N ILE A 156 -11.06 -27.39 0.36
CA ILE A 156 -12.42 -27.70 0.74
C ILE A 156 -13.25 -26.44 0.54
N SER A 157 -14.44 -26.52 -0.05
CA SER A 157 -15.30 -25.35 -0.20
C SER A 157 -16.78 -25.62 0.01
N LYS A 158 -17.49 -24.53 0.33
CA LYS A 158 -18.96 -24.44 0.36
C LYS A 158 -19.39 -23.24 -0.47
N GLY A 159 -20.41 -23.40 -1.31
CA GLY A 159 -21.01 -22.29 -2.06
C GLY A 159 -20.06 -21.55 -3.00
N LEU A 160 -18.91 -22.13 -3.35
CA LEU A 160 -17.89 -21.52 -4.22
C LEU A 160 -17.57 -22.46 -5.38
N ASN A 161 -17.49 -21.88 -6.59
CA ASN A 161 -17.02 -22.59 -7.77
C ASN A 161 -15.48 -22.56 -7.83
N ILE A 162 -14.86 -23.69 -7.50
CA ILE A 162 -13.43 -23.94 -7.60
C ILE A 162 -13.15 -24.64 -8.92
N SER A 163 -12.18 -24.13 -9.68
CA SER A 163 -11.80 -24.69 -10.98
C SER A 163 -10.30 -24.61 -11.23
N SER A 164 -9.85 -25.15 -12.36
CA SER A 164 -8.44 -25.08 -12.82
C SER A 164 -7.41 -25.60 -11.80
N ILE A 165 -7.74 -26.66 -11.06
CA ILE A 165 -6.85 -27.20 -10.04
C ILE A 165 -5.64 -27.85 -10.70
N VAL A 166 -4.45 -27.34 -10.35
CA VAL A 166 -3.18 -27.78 -10.90
C VAL A 166 -2.17 -27.93 -9.77
N ILE A 167 -1.71 -29.16 -9.57
CA ILE A 167 -0.64 -29.47 -8.62
C ILE A 167 0.71 -29.38 -9.34
N LYS A 168 1.64 -28.58 -8.81
CA LYS A 168 2.95 -28.35 -9.41
C LYS A 168 4.05 -28.35 -8.37
N ASP A 169 5.05 -29.22 -8.57
CA ASP A 169 6.33 -29.11 -7.87
C ASP A 169 7.03 -27.81 -8.28
N VAL A 170 7.23 -26.88 -7.35
CA VAL A 170 7.95 -25.61 -7.59
C VAL A 170 9.42 -25.67 -7.14
N ALA A 171 9.88 -26.83 -6.68
CA ALA A 171 11.19 -27.12 -6.12
C ALA A 171 11.56 -26.24 -4.91
N LEU A 172 10.56 -25.89 -4.09
CA LEU A 172 10.74 -25.09 -2.87
C LEU A 172 10.74 -25.93 -1.59
N SER A 173 9.94 -26.99 -1.55
CA SER A 173 9.85 -27.94 -0.44
C SER A 173 9.54 -29.34 -0.96
N ASP A 174 9.31 -30.28 -0.05
CA ASP A 174 8.78 -31.62 -0.30
C ASP A 174 7.27 -31.63 -0.62
N HIS A 175 6.56 -30.53 -0.34
CA HIS A 175 5.19 -30.28 -0.79
C HIS A 175 5.15 -29.57 -2.16
N PHE A 176 4.08 -29.84 -2.91
CA PHE A 176 3.79 -29.26 -4.21
C PHE A 176 2.78 -28.11 -4.06
N CYS A 177 2.94 -27.06 -4.86
CA CYS A 177 1.98 -25.96 -4.86
C CYS A 177 0.70 -26.35 -5.60
N ILE A 178 -0.43 -26.06 -4.98
CA ILE A 178 -1.76 -26.20 -5.59
C ILE A 178 -2.21 -24.84 -6.11
N PHE A 179 -2.42 -24.75 -7.42
CA PHE A 179 -2.98 -23.59 -8.09
C PHE A 179 -4.44 -23.87 -8.40
N PHE A 180 -5.33 -22.90 -8.19
CA PHE A 180 -6.76 -23.03 -8.45
C PHE A 180 -7.38 -21.65 -8.67
N ASP A 181 -8.51 -21.64 -9.37
CA ASP A 181 -9.30 -20.44 -9.64
C ASP A 181 -10.59 -20.48 -8.80
N ILE A 182 -10.95 -19.34 -8.21
CA ILE A 182 -12.24 -19.12 -7.54
C ILE A 182 -12.97 -18.01 -8.27
N LEU A 183 -14.21 -18.26 -8.69
CA LEU A 183 -15.05 -17.22 -9.30
C LEU A 183 -15.69 -16.35 -8.21
N ILE A 184 -15.22 -15.10 -8.07
CA ILE A 184 -15.63 -14.18 -7.00
C ILE A 184 -15.77 -12.74 -7.50
N SER A 185 -16.62 -11.95 -6.84
CA SER A 185 -16.79 -10.51 -7.09
C SER A 185 -16.46 -9.70 -5.83
N PRO A 186 -15.16 -9.53 -5.50
CA PRO A 186 -14.76 -8.83 -4.28
C PRO A 186 -14.96 -7.32 -4.41
N THR A 187 -15.20 -6.67 -3.28
CA THR A 187 -15.12 -5.21 -3.17
C THR A 187 -13.66 -4.79 -3.23
N VAL A 188 -13.36 -3.88 -4.15
CA VAL A 188 -11.99 -3.42 -4.44
C VAL A 188 -11.82 -1.96 -4.05
N GLU A 189 -10.75 -1.61 -3.33
CA GLU A 189 -10.35 -0.21 -3.13
C GLU A 189 -9.55 0.30 -4.34
N ASP A 190 -10.04 1.33 -5.03
CA ASP A 190 -9.24 2.07 -6.01
C ASP A 190 -8.28 3.02 -5.26
N ARG A 191 -7.07 2.53 -4.96
CA ARG A 191 -5.99 3.34 -4.36
C ARG A 191 -5.26 4.24 -5.37
N SER A 192 -5.89 4.58 -6.50
CA SER A 192 -5.26 5.49 -7.46
C SER A 192 -5.22 6.92 -6.91
N ILE A 193 -4.01 7.41 -6.65
CA ILE A 193 -3.82 8.81 -6.24
C ILE A 193 -3.95 9.67 -7.49
N SER A 194 -4.97 10.50 -7.55
CA SER A 194 -5.08 11.55 -8.56
C SER A 194 -4.20 12.73 -8.17
N VAL A 195 -3.15 12.99 -8.95
CA VAL A 195 -2.32 14.18 -8.77
C VAL A 195 -2.72 15.21 -9.82
N LYS A 196 -3.12 16.40 -9.37
CA LYS A 196 -3.27 17.58 -10.23
C LYS A 196 -1.88 18.19 -10.43
N LYS A 197 -1.46 18.36 -11.68
CA LYS A 197 -0.19 19.01 -12.01
C LYS A 197 -0.36 19.95 -13.19
N ARG A 198 0.22 21.14 -13.08
CA ARG A 198 0.47 22.06 -14.20
C ARG A 198 1.90 21.85 -14.71
N CYS A 199 2.11 21.85 -16.03
CA CYS A 199 3.45 21.77 -16.58
C CYS A 199 3.99 23.17 -16.83
N LEU A 200 4.97 23.60 -16.02
CA LEU A 200 5.63 24.89 -16.16
C LEU A 200 7.08 24.63 -16.57
N ASN A 201 7.43 24.99 -17.80
CA ASN A 201 8.79 24.91 -18.35
C ASN A 201 9.16 26.24 -19.02
N GLU A 202 10.39 26.37 -19.53
CA GLU A 202 10.86 27.60 -20.17
C GLU A 202 9.97 28.05 -21.35
N ASN A 203 9.51 27.11 -22.17
CA ASN A 203 8.57 27.42 -23.26
C ASN A 203 7.23 27.97 -22.74
N THR A 204 6.75 27.47 -21.59
CA THR A 204 5.54 27.96 -20.92
C THR A 204 5.75 29.40 -20.44
N SER A 205 6.91 29.70 -19.86
CA SER A 205 7.26 31.06 -19.42
C SER A 205 7.29 32.04 -20.59
N ALA A 206 7.91 31.68 -21.72
CA ALA A 206 7.97 32.54 -22.91
C ALA A 206 6.58 32.85 -23.48
N LEU A 207 5.72 31.82 -23.61
CA LEU A 207 4.33 32.00 -24.08
C LEU A 207 3.51 32.83 -23.07
N PHE A 208 3.73 32.63 -21.78
CA PHE A 208 3.04 33.37 -20.71
C PHE A 208 3.38 34.86 -20.78
N MET A 209 4.66 35.21 -20.90
CA MET A 209 5.09 36.60 -21.01
C MET A 209 4.57 37.29 -22.27
N LYS A 210 4.54 36.56 -23.40
CA LYS A 210 3.94 37.08 -24.63
C LYS A 210 2.43 37.31 -24.50
N ALA A 211 1.72 36.41 -23.82
CA ALA A 211 0.27 36.54 -23.65
C ALA A 211 -0.09 37.63 -22.62
N ILE A 212 0.68 37.75 -21.53
CA ILE A 212 0.42 38.74 -20.48
C ILE A 212 0.64 40.17 -20.99
N SER A 213 1.66 40.39 -21.84
CA SER A 213 1.95 41.70 -22.43
C SER A 213 0.89 42.17 -23.44
N LEU A 214 0.12 41.24 -24.02
CA LEU A 214 -1.00 41.53 -24.90
C LEU A 214 -2.31 41.79 -24.13
N THR A 215 -2.31 41.59 -22.81
CA THR A 215 -3.51 41.81 -21.99
C THR A 215 -3.64 43.29 -21.66
N PRO A 216 -4.77 43.95 -21.99
CA PRO A 216 -4.94 45.37 -21.72
C PRO A 216 -4.92 45.66 -20.21
N SER A 217 -4.27 46.76 -19.84
CA SER A 217 -4.30 47.31 -18.48
C SER A 217 -5.70 47.83 -18.16
N ILE A 218 -6.10 47.72 -16.89
CA ILE A 218 -7.37 48.26 -16.38
C ILE A 218 -7.02 49.31 -15.34
N SER A 219 -7.68 50.48 -15.40
CA SER A 219 -7.67 51.47 -14.33
C SER A 219 -8.93 51.29 -13.48
N ALA A 220 -8.77 51.21 -12.17
CA ALA A 220 -9.86 51.20 -11.22
C ALA A 220 -9.42 51.85 -9.91
N ASP A 221 -10.36 52.46 -9.20
CA ASP A 221 -10.09 53.17 -7.94
C ASP A 221 -10.03 52.23 -6.73
N SER A 222 -10.42 50.97 -6.91
CA SER A 222 -10.37 49.92 -5.88
C SER A 222 -9.18 49.00 -6.10
N VAL A 223 -8.31 48.91 -5.08
CA VAL A 223 -7.18 47.97 -5.04
C VAL A 223 -7.66 46.53 -5.14
N ASP A 224 -8.78 46.19 -4.48
CA ASP A 224 -9.36 44.84 -4.53
C ASP A 224 -9.76 44.48 -5.96
N PHE A 225 -10.41 45.40 -6.67
CA PHE A 225 -10.78 45.18 -8.07
C PHE A 225 -9.56 45.03 -8.99
N LEU A 226 -8.50 45.81 -8.77
CA LEU A 226 -7.25 45.68 -9.51
C LEU A 226 -6.59 44.33 -9.27
N LEU A 227 -6.57 43.86 -8.03
CA LEU A 227 -5.99 42.57 -7.64
C LEU A 227 -6.80 41.39 -8.20
N ASP A 228 -8.13 41.43 -8.09
CA ASP A 228 -9.01 40.38 -8.63
C ASP A 228 -8.92 40.29 -10.15
N SER A 229 -8.87 41.44 -10.84
CA SER A 229 -8.63 41.51 -12.27
C SER A 229 -7.26 40.94 -12.65
N PHE A 230 -6.20 41.29 -11.92
CA PHE A 230 -4.87 40.73 -12.14
C PHE A 230 -4.86 39.22 -11.98
N ASN A 231 -5.39 38.70 -10.87
CA ASN A 231 -5.48 37.27 -10.59
C ASN A 231 -6.29 36.53 -11.66
N SER A 232 -7.44 37.09 -12.06
CA SER A 232 -8.29 36.49 -13.09
C SER A 232 -7.58 36.43 -14.46
N LYS A 233 -6.90 37.50 -14.86
CA LYS A 233 -6.13 37.54 -16.12
C LYS A 233 -4.99 36.55 -16.11
N VAL A 234 -4.19 36.56 -15.05
CA VAL A 234 -3.05 35.65 -14.88
C VAL A 234 -3.52 34.20 -14.91
N GLN A 235 -4.62 33.88 -14.22
CA GLN A 235 -5.21 32.55 -14.20
C GLN A 235 -5.69 32.13 -15.60
N ASN A 236 -6.41 32.99 -16.32
CA ASN A 236 -6.89 32.69 -17.67
C ASN A 236 -5.74 32.44 -18.65
N VAL A 237 -4.71 33.28 -18.61
CA VAL A 237 -3.53 33.13 -19.49
C VAL A 237 -2.81 31.82 -19.19
N ILE A 238 -2.55 31.52 -17.91
CA ILE A 238 -1.81 30.31 -17.55
C ILE A 238 -2.63 29.04 -17.78
N ASP A 239 -3.96 29.07 -17.63
CA ASP A 239 -4.83 27.92 -17.93
C ASP A 239 -4.90 27.62 -19.42
N ASN A 240 -4.87 28.65 -20.27
CA ASN A 240 -4.83 28.47 -21.72
C ASN A 240 -3.50 27.87 -22.20
N ILE A 241 -2.37 28.31 -21.62
CA ILE A 241 -1.03 27.87 -22.05
C ILE A 241 -0.65 26.54 -21.40
N ALA A 242 -0.96 26.38 -20.12
CA ALA A 242 -0.60 25.23 -19.31
C ALA A 242 -1.80 24.83 -18.43
N PRO A 243 -2.81 24.14 -19.00
CA PRO A 243 -3.96 23.69 -18.23
C PRO A 243 -3.53 22.67 -17.16
N VAL A 244 -4.25 22.66 -16.04
CA VAL A 244 -4.05 21.66 -14.99
C VAL A 244 -4.45 20.28 -15.52
N LYS A 245 -3.50 19.35 -15.51
CA LYS A 245 -3.73 17.96 -15.92
C LYS A 245 -3.86 17.07 -14.70
N VAL A 246 -4.93 16.27 -14.67
CA VAL A 246 -5.09 15.20 -13.67
C VAL A 246 -4.36 13.97 -14.19
N ARG A 247 -3.43 13.45 -13.41
CA ARG A 247 -2.82 12.14 -13.68
C ARG A 247 -3.13 11.20 -12.54
N LYS A 248 -3.74 10.06 -12.87
CA LYS A 248 -3.78 8.91 -11.97
C LYS A 248 -2.37 8.34 -11.88
N LYS A 249 -1.78 8.42 -10.69
CA LYS A 249 -0.56 7.67 -10.39
C LYS A 249 -0.98 6.39 -9.69
N SER A 250 -0.56 5.27 -10.26
CA SER A 250 -0.57 4.01 -9.52
C SER A 250 0.40 4.15 -8.35
N GLY A 251 -0.06 3.89 -7.13
CA GLY A 251 0.76 3.87 -5.91
C GLY A 251 1.81 2.76 -5.88
N ARG A 252 2.14 2.15 -7.03
CA ARG A 252 3.02 0.99 -7.14
C ARG A 252 4.40 1.28 -6.59
N GLN A 253 4.68 0.75 -5.41
CA GLN A 253 6.03 0.72 -4.88
C GLN A 253 6.89 -0.10 -5.87
N LYS A 254 8.01 0.46 -6.32
CA LYS A 254 8.95 -0.27 -7.17
C LYS A 254 10.13 -0.68 -6.33
N ALA A 255 10.32 -1.99 -6.14
CA ALA A 255 11.56 -2.53 -5.60
C ALA A 255 12.67 -2.41 -6.66
N LEU A 256 13.31 -1.22 -6.73
CA LEU A 256 14.27 -0.89 -7.79
C LEU A 256 15.42 -1.90 -7.90
N TRP A 257 15.86 -2.45 -6.76
CA TRP A 257 16.93 -3.45 -6.69
C TRP A 257 16.59 -4.77 -7.38
N ARG A 258 15.30 -5.15 -7.49
CA ARG A 258 14.87 -6.36 -8.22
C ARG A 258 15.03 -6.24 -9.74
N ASN A 259 15.24 -5.03 -10.25
CA ASN A 259 15.41 -4.76 -11.68
C ASN A 259 16.88 -4.65 -12.11
N SER A 260 17.84 -5.01 -11.25
CA SER A 260 19.25 -5.03 -11.65
C SER A 260 19.47 -6.03 -12.80
N THR A 261 20.40 -5.71 -13.70
CA THR A 261 20.71 -6.56 -14.86
C THR A 261 21.13 -7.97 -14.44
N ALA A 262 21.93 -8.09 -13.37
CA ALA A 262 22.37 -9.38 -12.82
C ALA A 262 21.18 -10.26 -12.38
N VAL A 263 20.26 -9.70 -11.59
CA VAL A 263 19.05 -10.41 -11.12
C VAL A 263 18.17 -10.82 -12.29
N GLN A 264 18.00 -9.95 -13.28
CA GLN A 264 17.21 -10.25 -14.48
C GLN A 264 17.85 -11.36 -15.33
N ASN A 265 19.17 -11.37 -15.46
CA ASN A 265 19.90 -12.43 -16.17
C ASN A 265 19.72 -13.78 -15.49
N MET A 266 19.91 -13.85 -14.16
CA MET A 266 19.74 -15.09 -13.41
C MET A 266 18.30 -15.57 -13.41
N LYS A 267 17.33 -14.65 -13.28
CA LYS A 267 15.90 -15.00 -13.42
C LYS A 267 15.59 -15.64 -14.77
N ARG A 268 16.21 -15.15 -15.86
CA ARG A 268 16.07 -15.79 -17.18
C ARG A 268 16.69 -17.19 -17.20
N GLN A 269 17.84 -17.39 -16.54
CA GLN A 269 18.44 -18.72 -16.44
C GLN A 269 17.59 -19.68 -15.62
N CYS A 270 17.05 -19.28 -14.47
CA CYS A 270 16.11 -20.09 -13.68
C CYS A 270 14.93 -20.56 -14.52
N ARG A 271 14.32 -19.66 -15.31
CA ARG A 271 13.20 -20.04 -16.20
C ARG A 271 13.63 -21.02 -17.28
N LYS A 272 14.82 -20.85 -17.87
CA LYS A 272 15.34 -21.77 -18.89
C LYS A 272 15.55 -23.16 -18.33
N THR A 273 16.20 -23.28 -17.17
CA THR A 273 16.47 -24.58 -16.53
C THR A 273 15.19 -25.20 -15.99
N GLU A 274 14.26 -24.40 -15.46
CA GLU A 274 12.92 -24.84 -15.09
C GLU A 274 12.19 -25.43 -16.31
N HIS A 275 12.08 -24.69 -17.42
CA HIS A 275 11.42 -25.17 -18.64
C HIS A 275 12.07 -26.45 -19.19
N MET A 276 13.40 -26.55 -19.12
CA MET A 276 14.12 -27.75 -19.52
C MET A 276 13.76 -28.94 -18.64
N TRP A 277 13.78 -28.77 -17.31
CA TRP A 277 13.35 -29.81 -16.38
C TRP A 277 11.90 -30.24 -16.62
N ARG A 278 10.97 -29.28 -16.76
CA ARG A 278 9.56 -29.58 -17.05
C ARG A 278 9.38 -30.37 -18.35
N LYS A 279 10.19 -30.08 -19.37
CA LYS A 279 10.12 -30.75 -20.67
C LYS A 279 10.64 -32.18 -20.62
N THR A 280 11.73 -32.43 -19.90
CA THR A 280 12.41 -33.74 -19.92
C THR A 280 12.03 -34.63 -18.75
N ASN A 281 11.55 -34.05 -17.65
CA ASN A 281 11.27 -34.72 -16.39
C ASN A 281 12.44 -35.58 -15.85
N LEU A 282 13.68 -35.11 -16.07
CA LEU A 282 14.89 -35.82 -15.66
C LEU A 282 15.43 -35.24 -14.35
N GLU A 283 15.82 -36.12 -13.44
CA GLU A 283 16.40 -35.77 -12.13
C GLU A 283 17.65 -34.88 -12.27
N ILE A 284 18.47 -35.10 -13.29
CA ILE A 284 19.66 -34.27 -13.53
C ILE A 284 19.28 -32.82 -13.86
N HIS A 285 18.20 -32.61 -14.63
CA HIS A 285 17.73 -31.26 -14.95
C HIS A 285 17.03 -30.61 -13.76
N TYR A 286 16.38 -31.40 -12.91
CA TYR A 286 15.83 -30.93 -11.64
C TYR A 286 16.93 -30.37 -10.73
N ASN A 287 18.02 -31.13 -10.54
CA ASN A 287 19.15 -30.69 -9.72
C ASN A 287 19.81 -29.43 -10.28
N ILE A 288 20.02 -29.36 -11.61
CA ILE A 288 20.50 -28.13 -12.27
C ILE A 288 19.57 -26.94 -12.01
N TYR A 289 18.25 -27.14 -12.08
CA TYR A 289 17.29 -26.08 -11.78
C TYR A 289 17.41 -25.61 -10.32
N LYS A 290 17.50 -26.54 -9.36
CA LYS A 290 17.67 -26.21 -7.93
C LYS A 290 18.95 -25.43 -7.66
N ASP A 291 20.06 -25.81 -8.27
CA ASP A 291 21.34 -25.11 -8.12
C ASP A 291 21.25 -23.66 -8.63
N ILE A 292 20.64 -23.48 -9.81
CA ILE A 292 20.43 -22.16 -10.40
C ILE A 292 19.44 -21.31 -9.58
N LEU A 293 18.39 -21.93 -9.03
CA LEU A 293 17.43 -21.26 -8.13
C LEU A 293 18.12 -20.79 -6.84
N HIS A 294 18.96 -21.63 -6.25
CA HIS A 294 19.75 -21.27 -5.07
C HIS A 294 20.69 -20.10 -5.38
N ALA A 295 21.45 -20.18 -6.46
CA ALA A 295 22.33 -19.10 -6.90
C ALA A 295 21.55 -17.78 -7.10
N PHE A 296 20.38 -17.84 -7.73
CA PHE A 296 19.51 -16.67 -7.92
C PHE A 296 19.11 -16.03 -6.60
N ASN A 297 18.71 -16.82 -5.60
CA ASN A 297 18.34 -16.31 -4.28
C ASN A 297 19.53 -15.65 -3.57
N VAL A 298 20.74 -16.23 -3.69
CA VAL A 298 21.98 -15.63 -3.16
C VAL A 298 22.27 -14.28 -3.80
N GLU A 299 22.21 -14.18 -5.13
CA GLU A 299 22.45 -12.92 -5.84
C GLU A 299 21.39 -11.86 -5.51
N LEU A 300 20.13 -12.29 -5.41
CA LEU A 300 19.03 -11.42 -5.02
C LEU A 300 19.29 -10.78 -3.64
N GLY A 301 19.80 -11.56 -2.69
CA GLY A 301 20.24 -11.09 -1.37
C GLY A 301 21.40 -10.09 -1.46
N LYS A 302 22.44 -10.38 -2.26
CA LYS A 302 23.58 -9.48 -2.46
C LYS A 302 23.18 -8.13 -3.04
N VAL A 303 22.42 -8.13 -4.13
CA VAL A 303 21.97 -6.90 -4.80
C VAL A 303 21.11 -6.05 -3.86
N ARG A 304 20.25 -6.70 -3.06
CA ARG A 304 19.46 -6.03 -2.03
C ARG A 304 20.37 -5.38 -0.98
N GLN A 305 21.34 -6.12 -0.42
CA GLN A 305 22.29 -5.60 0.56
C GLN A 305 23.01 -4.37 0.01
N THR A 306 23.59 -4.47 -1.20
CA THR A 306 24.28 -3.35 -1.85
C THR A 306 23.36 -2.14 -2.04
N PHE A 307 22.10 -2.35 -2.43
CA PHE A 307 21.15 -1.26 -2.60
C PHE A 307 20.92 -0.48 -1.30
N PHE A 308 20.67 -1.17 -0.19
CA PHE A 308 20.46 -0.51 1.10
C PHE A 308 21.74 0.08 1.68
N SER A 309 22.87 -0.60 1.56
CA SER A 309 24.18 -0.05 1.94
C SER A 309 24.46 1.27 1.20
N ASN A 310 24.14 1.35 -0.09
CA ASN A 310 24.29 2.57 -0.87
C ASN A 310 23.37 3.70 -0.40
N ILE A 311 22.13 3.39 0.00
CA ILE A 311 21.21 4.39 0.58
C ILE A 311 21.78 4.95 1.88
N ILE A 312 22.27 4.08 2.76
CA ILE A 312 22.85 4.46 4.05
C ILE A 312 24.09 5.32 3.83
N ASN A 313 25.05 4.85 3.02
CA ASN A 313 26.31 5.54 2.76
C ASN A 313 26.12 6.93 2.12
N ARG A 314 25.10 7.10 1.28
CA ARG A 314 24.78 8.39 0.65
C ARG A 314 24.08 9.38 1.58
N ASN A 315 23.47 8.91 2.67
CA ASN A 315 22.63 9.71 3.56
C ASN A 315 23.12 9.71 5.01
N LEU A 316 24.42 9.50 5.26
CA LEU A 316 25.00 9.42 6.62
C LEU A 316 24.63 10.60 7.52
N ASN A 317 24.58 11.82 6.96
CA ASN A 317 24.25 13.05 7.70
C ASN A 317 22.76 13.41 7.65
N ASN A 318 21.92 12.61 6.98
CA ASN A 318 20.49 12.87 6.82
C ASN A 318 19.68 11.84 7.63
N THR A 319 19.57 12.09 8.93
CA THR A 319 18.87 11.24 9.89
C THR A 319 17.43 10.97 9.47
N ARG A 320 16.72 11.96 8.91
CA ARG A 320 15.34 11.81 8.43
C ARG A 320 15.23 10.71 7.36
N THR A 321 16.13 10.69 6.38
CA THR A 321 16.12 9.68 5.32
C THR A 321 16.47 8.29 5.85
N LEU A 322 17.40 8.20 6.81
CA LEU A 322 17.77 6.94 7.44
C LEU A 322 16.61 6.35 8.25
N PHE A 323 15.99 7.14 9.14
CA PHE A 323 14.84 6.69 9.93
C PHE A 323 13.65 6.32 9.05
N ALA A 324 13.33 7.10 8.01
CA ALA A 324 12.28 6.75 7.06
C ALA A 324 12.58 5.46 6.29
N THR A 325 13.87 5.16 6.04
CA THR A 325 14.28 3.90 5.39
C THR A 325 14.10 2.71 6.32
N VAL A 326 14.47 2.84 7.60
CA VAL A 326 14.28 1.80 8.62
C VAL A 326 12.79 1.57 8.85
N GLU A 327 12.01 2.63 9.06
CA GLU A 327 10.57 2.57 9.26
C GLU A 327 9.87 1.82 8.13
N ARG A 328 10.24 2.11 6.88
CA ARG A 328 9.71 1.41 5.70
C ARG A 328 10.06 -0.08 5.65
N LEU A 329 11.16 -0.51 6.27
CA LEU A 329 11.62 -1.90 6.25
C LEU A 329 11.05 -2.72 7.41
N THR A 330 10.92 -2.10 8.59
CA THR A 330 10.49 -2.81 9.80
C THR A 330 8.99 -2.76 9.98
N ASN A 331 8.34 -1.67 9.59
CA ASN A 331 6.93 -1.46 9.86
C ASN A 331 6.08 -1.75 8.63
N PRO A 332 4.92 -2.41 8.80
CA PRO A 332 3.97 -2.53 7.72
C PRO A 332 3.56 -1.13 7.26
N PRO A 333 3.27 -0.93 5.96
CA PRO A 333 2.79 0.35 5.47
C PRO A 333 1.58 0.75 6.32
N SER A 334 1.64 1.91 6.97
CA SER A 334 0.59 2.42 7.83
C SER A 334 -0.71 2.52 7.03
N GLN A 335 -1.58 1.52 7.20
CA GLN A 335 -2.91 1.57 6.65
C GLN A 335 -3.70 2.49 7.56
N ILE A 336 -3.98 3.70 7.09
CA ILE A 336 -5.00 4.55 7.70
C ILE A 336 -6.29 3.73 7.63
N PRO A 337 -6.98 3.46 8.77
CA PRO A 337 -8.23 2.72 8.75
C PRO A 337 -9.19 3.30 7.71
N SER A 338 -9.87 2.48 6.90
CA SER A 338 -10.77 2.99 5.86
C SER A 338 -11.85 3.94 6.43
N GLU A 339 -12.18 3.79 7.72
CA GLU A 339 -13.06 4.70 8.48
C GLU A 339 -12.53 6.15 8.57
N MET A 340 -11.21 6.32 8.63
CA MET A 340 -10.53 7.62 8.63
C MET A 340 -10.32 8.20 7.21
N LEU A 341 -10.55 7.42 6.16
CA LEU A 341 -10.49 7.84 4.76
C LEU A 341 -11.85 8.32 4.22
N SER A 342 -12.83 8.50 5.10
CA SER A 342 -14.16 9.01 4.71
C SER A 342 -14.16 10.52 4.51
N ASP A 343 -14.95 10.99 3.54
CA ASP A 343 -15.18 12.43 3.33
C ASP A 343 -15.63 13.12 4.62
N SER A 344 -16.44 12.44 5.44
CA SER A 344 -16.88 12.94 6.74
C SER A 344 -15.72 13.25 7.68
N LYS A 345 -14.72 12.36 7.79
CA LYS A 345 -13.55 12.57 8.64
C LYS A 345 -12.61 13.63 8.06
N CYS A 346 -12.49 13.71 6.74
CA CYS A 346 -11.79 14.81 6.08
C CYS A 346 -12.44 16.17 6.35
N CYS A 347 -13.77 16.25 6.30
CA CYS A 347 -14.54 17.46 6.64
C CYS A 347 -14.40 17.83 8.11
N GLU A 348 -14.41 16.87 9.03
CA GLU A 348 -14.21 17.10 10.46
C GLU A 348 -12.80 17.67 10.72
N PHE A 349 -11.77 17.10 10.09
CA PHE A 349 -10.41 17.62 10.14
C PHE A 349 -10.30 19.04 9.60
N ALA A 350 -10.89 19.33 8.43
CA ALA A 350 -10.89 20.68 7.86
C ALA A 350 -11.64 21.70 8.74
N SER A 351 -12.74 21.27 9.35
CA SER A 351 -13.55 22.08 10.26
C SER A 351 -12.75 22.44 11.51
N PHE A 352 -12.03 21.48 12.09
CA PHE A 352 -11.16 21.72 13.25
C PHE A 352 -10.14 22.84 13.01
N PHE A 353 -9.44 22.84 11.87
CA PHE A 353 -8.47 23.90 11.56
C PHE A 353 -9.15 25.23 11.25
N SER A 354 -10.28 25.21 10.55
CA SER A 354 -11.06 26.42 10.26
C SER A 354 -11.55 27.07 11.56
N GLU A 355 -12.05 26.27 12.49
CA GLU A 355 -12.48 26.71 13.81
C GLU A 355 -11.31 27.21 14.64
N LYS A 356 -10.17 26.51 14.64
CA LYS A 356 -8.94 26.97 15.30
C LYS A 356 -8.48 28.33 14.79
N ILE A 357 -8.47 28.55 13.47
CA ILE A 357 -8.13 29.85 12.86
C ILE A 357 -9.14 30.92 13.30
N ASN A 358 -10.43 30.62 13.28
CA ASN A 358 -11.47 31.54 13.72
C ASN A 358 -11.34 31.90 15.20
N ASN A 359 -10.98 30.93 16.05
CA ASN A 359 -10.75 31.15 17.47
C ASN A 359 -9.51 32.01 17.72
N ILE A 360 -8.43 31.81 16.97
CA ILE A 360 -7.24 32.67 17.02
C ILE A 360 -7.60 34.10 16.59
N ARG A 361 -8.33 34.27 15.48
CA ARG A 361 -8.80 35.59 15.01
C ARG A 361 -9.66 36.29 16.06
N LYS A 362 -10.64 35.57 16.63
CA LYS A 362 -11.47 36.07 17.74
C LYS A 362 -10.61 36.48 18.93
N ALA A 363 -9.66 35.65 19.37
CA ALA A 363 -8.80 35.97 20.51
C ALA A 363 -7.97 37.25 20.29
N ILE A 364 -7.46 37.47 19.07
CA ILE A 364 -6.75 38.70 18.70
C ILE A 364 -7.69 39.91 18.73
N SER A 365 -8.89 39.78 18.16
CA SER A 365 -9.91 40.85 18.18
C SER A 365 -10.36 41.19 19.60
N THR A 366 -10.54 40.18 20.47
CA THR A 366 -10.91 40.37 21.87
C THR A 366 -9.75 40.96 22.70
N SER A 367 -8.49 40.60 22.41
CA SER A 367 -7.34 41.21 23.11
C SER A 367 -7.15 42.69 22.76
N LEU A 368 -7.50 43.09 21.53
CA LEU A 368 -7.57 44.50 21.11
C LEU A 368 -8.73 45.27 21.77
N SER A 369 -9.73 44.56 22.28
CA SER A 369 -10.90 45.14 22.96
C SER A 369 -10.73 45.30 24.47
N CYS A 370 -9.73 44.62 25.07
CA CYS A 370 -9.56 44.50 26.52
C CYS A 370 -8.30 45.19 27.08
N THR A 371 -7.71 46.15 26.38
CA THR A 371 -6.86 47.16 27.01
C THR A 371 -7.68 48.42 27.20
N GLY A 372 -8.19 48.59 28.43
CA GLY A 372 -8.34 49.93 28.98
C GLY A 372 -6.99 50.63 28.78
N VAL A 373 -6.95 51.53 27.81
CA VAL A 373 -5.80 52.38 27.51
C VAL A 373 -5.52 53.14 28.81
N LYS A 374 -4.59 52.65 29.63
CA LYS A 374 -3.87 53.55 30.53
C LYS A 374 -3.24 54.56 29.60
N GLN A 375 -3.76 55.78 29.63
CA GLN A 375 -3.16 56.95 29.01
C GLN A 375 -1.69 56.98 29.41
N ILE A 376 -0.83 56.43 28.54
CA ILE A 376 0.55 56.85 28.50
C ILE A 376 0.45 58.30 28.03
N ARG A 377 0.91 59.22 28.90
CA ARG A 377 1.01 60.67 28.71
C ARG A 377 0.88 61.09 27.24
N SER A 378 -0.01 62.03 26.99
CA SER A 378 -0.20 62.74 25.73
C SER A 378 1.13 63.24 25.16
N GLN A 379 1.81 62.39 24.37
CA GLN A 379 2.59 62.91 23.26
C GLN A 379 1.58 63.34 22.19
N PRO A 380 1.81 64.49 21.53
CA PRO A 380 0.95 64.89 20.43
C PRO A 380 0.90 63.72 19.45
N PRO A 381 -0.29 63.36 18.93
CA PRO A 381 -0.38 62.25 18.02
C PRO A 381 0.46 62.68 16.81
N LYS A 382 1.64 62.05 16.63
CA LYS A 382 2.23 61.97 15.31
C LYS A 382 1.27 61.11 14.52
N VAL A 383 0.24 61.77 14.01
CA VAL A 383 -0.65 61.29 12.99
C VAL A 383 0.21 61.23 11.74
N ALA A 384 1.14 60.28 11.70
CA ALA A 384 1.71 59.80 10.46
C ALA A 384 0.58 58.99 9.80
N ILE A 385 -0.46 59.69 9.34
CA ILE A 385 -1.35 59.11 8.35
C ILE A 385 -0.43 58.89 7.15
N MET A 386 -0.24 57.63 6.80
CA MET A 386 0.34 57.21 5.55
C MET A 386 -0.62 57.66 4.44
N SER A 387 -0.58 58.96 4.16
CA SER A 387 -1.50 59.72 3.29
C SER A 387 -0.92 59.85 1.89
N VAL A 388 0.38 59.57 1.75
CA VAL A 388 1.12 59.66 0.52
C VAL A 388 1.87 58.36 0.36
N PHE A 389 1.47 57.58 -0.64
CA PHE A 389 2.26 56.47 -1.13
C PHE A 389 3.13 56.99 -2.26
N GLU A 390 4.43 56.76 -2.17
CA GLU A 390 5.32 57.02 -3.30
C GLU A 390 5.07 55.97 -4.38
N ALA A 391 5.02 56.41 -5.63
CA ALA A 391 4.92 55.49 -6.75
C ALA A 391 6.19 54.62 -6.77
N ILE A 392 6.00 53.30 -6.74
CA ILE A 392 7.09 52.34 -6.84
C ILE A 392 7.64 52.42 -8.27
N ASP A 393 8.95 52.64 -8.41
CA ASP A 393 9.61 52.55 -9.71
C ASP A 393 9.88 51.09 -10.11
N GLY A 394 10.21 50.86 -11.38
CA GLY A 394 10.45 49.51 -11.88
C GLY A 394 11.60 48.78 -11.18
N LYS A 395 12.60 49.52 -10.67
CA LYS A 395 13.79 48.96 -10.04
C LYS A 395 13.46 48.43 -8.63
N ILE A 396 12.73 49.21 -7.84
CA ILE A 396 12.24 48.79 -6.52
C ILE A 396 11.31 47.58 -6.66
N LEU A 397 10.47 47.55 -7.68
CA LEU A 397 9.62 46.40 -7.96
C LEU A 397 10.44 45.15 -8.28
N GLU A 398 11.45 45.27 -9.14
CA GLU A 398 12.34 44.17 -9.50
C GLU A 398 13.10 43.63 -8.28
N GLU A 399 13.71 44.52 -7.49
CA GLU A 399 14.39 44.16 -6.24
C GLU A 399 13.44 43.46 -5.27
N THR A 400 12.20 43.96 -5.14
CA THR A 400 11.18 43.34 -4.28
C THR A 400 10.87 41.91 -4.74
N VAL A 401 10.72 41.69 -6.06
CA VAL A 401 10.45 40.36 -6.63
C VAL A 401 11.64 39.42 -6.48
N GLN A 402 12.89 39.90 -6.61
CA GLN A 402 14.10 39.10 -6.42
C GLN A 402 14.25 38.59 -4.97
N HIS A 403 13.81 39.37 -3.99
CA HIS A 403 13.87 39.01 -2.58
C HIS A 403 12.72 38.11 -2.11
N LEU A 404 11.74 37.80 -2.98
CA LEU A 404 10.66 36.88 -2.64
C LEU A 404 11.19 35.47 -2.40
N LYS A 405 10.75 34.86 -1.31
CA LYS A 405 10.98 33.43 -1.06
C LYS A 405 10.26 32.59 -2.12
N THR A 406 10.86 31.49 -2.53
CA THR A 406 10.27 30.57 -3.53
C THR A 406 9.07 29.77 -3.03
N SER A 407 8.70 29.94 -1.76
CA SER A 407 7.51 29.35 -1.14
C SER A 407 6.24 29.93 -1.75
N THR A 408 5.29 29.05 -2.09
CA THR A 408 4.00 29.39 -2.69
C THR A 408 2.86 28.96 -1.77
N CYS A 409 1.85 29.81 -1.66
CA CYS A 409 0.61 29.61 -0.94
C CYS A 409 -0.49 29.07 -1.87
N ALA A 410 -1.51 28.41 -1.31
CA ALA A 410 -2.69 28.00 -2.07
C ALA A 410 -3.53 29.17 -2.62
N LEU A 411 -3.33 30.38 -2.08
CA LEU A 411 -3.97 31.61 -2.55
C LEU A 411 -3.22 32.25 -3.73
N ASP A 412 -2.00 31.80 -4.03
CA ASP A 412 -1.20 32.37 -5.11
C ASP A 412 -1.70 31.83 -6.45
N THR A 413 -2.07 32.74 -7.36
CA THR A 413 -2.50 32.42 -8.72
C THR A 413 -1.40 31.71 -9.54
N LEU A 414 -0.14 32.00 -9.22
CA LEU A 414 1.04 31.37 -9.82
C LEU A 414 2.03 30.94 -8.74
N PRO A 415 2.80 29.88 -8.98
CA PRO A 415 3.96 29.58 -8.15
C PRO A 415 4.93 30.75 -8.14
N THR A 416 5.34 31.18 -6.95
CA THR A 416 6.29 32.28 -6.73
C THR A 416 7.58 32.11 -7.51
N SER A 417 8.07 30.87 -7.61
CA SER A 417 9.25 30.52 -8.41
C SER A 417 9.07 30.68 -9.93
N PHE A 418 7.84 30.58 -10.43
CA PHE A 418 7.51 30.84 -11.83
C PHE A 418 7.29 32.33 -12.08
N PHE A 419 6.59 33.01 -11.16
CA PHE A 419 6.34 34.44 -11.21
C PHE A 419 7.66 35.24 -11.17
N SER A 420 8.56 34.93 -10.24
CA SER A 420 9.86 35.61 -10.16
C SER A 420 10.66 35.45 -11.44
N LYS A 421 10.74 34.24 -12.00
CA LYS A 421 11.43 34.00 -13.27
C LYS A 421 10.81 34.78 -14.43
N ALA A 422 9.49 34.81 -14.51
CA ALA A 422 8.76 35.48 -15.59
C ALA A 422 8.92 37.01 -15.52
N CYS A 423 8.86 37.60 -14.32
CA CYS A 423 9.01 39.04 -14.12
C CYS A 423 10.46 39.54 -14.25
N LEU A 424 11.45 38.71 -13.99
CA LEU A 424 12.89 39.05 -14.07
C LEU A 424 13.52 38.80 -15.43
N THR A 425 12.73 38.38 -16.44
CA THR A 425 13.19 38.20 -17.82
C THR A 425 12.73 39.31 -18.78
N VAL A 426 12.15 40.39 -18.24
CA VAL A 426 11.69 41.57 -19.00
C VAL A 426 12.78 42.62 -19.10
#